data_AF-A0AAE1H4M1-F1
#
_entry.id   AF-A0AAE1H4M1-F1
#
_cell.length_a   1.000
_cell.length_b   1.000
_cell.length_c   1.000
_cell.angle_alpha   90.00
_cell.angle_beta   90.00
_cell.angle_gamma   90.00
#
_symmetry.space_group_name_H-M   'P 1'
#
loop_
_entity.id
_entity.type
_entity.pdbx_description
1 polymer ?
#
loop_
_entity_poly.entity_id
_entity_poly.type
_entity_poly.pdbx_seq_one_letter_code
_entity_poly.pdbx_strand_id
1 'polypeptide(L)'
;MLRKEGKKPRGKTAYQTQEDYIFSDSTDIGLIVSLKAAKEPTEFLIKNCKFKYVMTARFNQDALERFFGLVRQSCGGNTHPEPRVFAQLFRLLSIYALVKPVRGSNITGGEMINTLLNLKDLNSCSKQERKEALSKKLC
;
A
#
# COMPACT_ATOMS: atom_id res chain seq x y z
N MET A 1 42.16 5.92 -55.42
CA MET A 1 42.74 5.86 -54.05
C MET A 1 42.15 4.63 -53.36
N LEU A 2 42.94 3.56 -53.25
CA LEU A 2 42.52 2.30 -52.61
C LEU A 2 42.66 2.43 -51.08
N ARG A 3 41.61 2.10 -50.32
CA ARG A 3 41.74 1.79 -48.88
C ARG A 3 40.86 0.59 -48.54
N LYS A 4 41.51 -0.40 -47.93
CA LYS A 4 41.00 -1.72 -47.55
C LYS A 4 40.00 -1.59 -46.40
N GLU A 5 38.89 -2.33 -46.47
CA GLU A 5 38.08 -2.65 -45.29
C GLU A 5 38.12 -4.16 -45.05
N GLY A 6 38.51 -4.51 -43.82
CA GLY A 6 38.83 -5.86 -43.39
C GLY A 6 37.60 -6.76 -43.31
N LYS A 7 37.79 -8.03 -43.74
CA LYS A 7 36.82 -9.11 -43.52
C LYS A 7 36.65 -9.33 -42.01
N LYS A 8 35.48 -8.99 -41.46
CA LYS A 8 35.04 -9.45 -40.14
C LYS A 8 34.86 -10.98 -40.17
N PRO A 9 35.33 -11.72 -39.16
CA PRO A 9 35.23 -13.18 -39.12
C PRO A 9 33.76 -13.61 -39.04
N ARG A 10 33.42 -14.66 -39.79
CA ARG A 10 32.10 -15.32 -39.75
C ARG A 10 31.84 -15.82 -38.33
N GLY A 11 30.97 -15.09 -37.63
CA GLY A 11 30.47 -15.43 -36.31
C GLY A 11 29.73 -16.75 -36.37
N LYS A 12 30.20 -17.65 -35.50
CA LYS A 12 29.67 -18.96 -35.15
C LYS A 12 28.14 -19.08 -35.30
N THR A 13 27.73 -20.12 -36.01
CA THR A 13 26.39 -20.70 -35.95
C THR A 13 26.13 -21.22 -34.54
N ALA A 14 25.59 -20.36 -33.68
CA ALA A 14 24.82 -20.81 -32.53
C ALA A 14 23.37 -20.87 -33.02
N TYR A 15 22.75 -22.04 -32.90
CA TYR A 15 21.31 -22.15 -32.96
C TYR A 15 20.77 -21.26 -31.84
N GLN A 16 20.38 -20.03 -32.17
CA GLN A 16 19.52 -19.24 -31.30
C GLN A 16 18.16 -19.90 -31.39
N THR A 17 17.90 -20.83 -30.48
CA THR A 17 16.53 -21.18 -30.13
C THR A 17 15.93 -19.88 -29.62
N GLN A 18 15.18 -19.21 -30.50
CA GLN A 18 14.38 -18.07 -30.14
C GLN A 18 13.26 -18.64 -29.27
N GLU A 19 13.54 -18.77 -27.97
CA GLU A 19 12.50 -19.04 -27.00
C GLU A 19 11.58 -17.83 -27.03
N ASP A 20 10.40 -18.01 -27.61
CA ASP A 20 9.35 -17.01 -27.66
C ASP A 20 8.92 -16.70 -26.22
N TYR A 21 9.61 -15.76 -25.59
CA TYR A 21 9.33 -15.33 -24.23
C TYR A 21 7.95 -14.65 -24.21
N ILE A 22 7.06 -15.16 -23.36
CA ILE A 22 5.68 -14.63 -23.21
C ILE A 22 5.68 -13.20 -22.63
N PHE A 23 6.75 -12.81 -21.93
CA PHE A 23 6.88 -11.53 -21.22
C PHE A 23 8.16 -10.78 -21.61
N SER A 24 8.18 -9.46 -21.38
CA SER A 24 9.44 -8.72 -21.38
C SER A 24 10.25 -9.06 -20.12
N ASP A 25 11.57 -8.95 -20.20
CA ASP A 25 12.50 -9.20 -19.07
C ASP A 25 12.08 -8.43 -17.80
N SER A 26 11.63 -7.19 -17.96
CA SER A 26 11.15 -6.35 -16.85
C SER A 26 9.89 -6.89 -16.18
N THR A 27 8.94 -7.44 -16.96
CA THR A 27 7.70 -8.01 -16.45
C THR A 27 7.96 -9.33 -15.75
N ASP A 28 8.87 -10.15 -16.27
CA ASP A 28 9.27 -11.41 -15.64
C ASP A 28 9.89 -11.17 -14.25
N ILE A 29 10.86 -10.26 -14.18
CA ILE A 29 11.45 -9.83 -12.90
C ILE A 29 10.39 -9.27 -11.96
N GLY A 30 9.49 -8.41 -12.48
CA GLY A 30 8.39 -7.82 -11.70
C GLY A 30 7.45 -8.87 -11.10
N LEU A 31 7.13 -9.92 -11.86
CA LEU A 31 6.31 -11.03 -11.40
C LEU A 31 7.00 -11.84 -10.29
N ILE A 32 8.28 -12.17 -10.47
CA ILE A 32 9.08 -12.88 -9.47
C ILE A 32 9.13 -12.10 -8.16
N VAL A 33 9.39 -10.79 -8.23
CA VAL A 33 9.42 -9.91 -7.05
C VAL A 33 8.04 -9.84 -6.38
N SER A 34 6.97 -9.69 -7.16
CA SER A 34 5.60 -9.61 -6.63
C SER A 34 5.19 -10.88 -5.89
N LEU A 35 5.51 -12.06 -6.44
CA LEU A 35 5.22 -13.34 -5.79
C LEU A 35 5.99 -13.51 -4.48
N LYS A 36 7.28 -13.15 -4.46
CA LYS A 36 8.09 -13.18 -3.23
C LYS A 36 7.55 -12.21 -2.18
N ALA A 37 7.23 -10.99 -2.59
CA ALA A 37 6.68 -9.96 -1.71
C ALA A 37 5.30 -10.31 -1.15
N ALA A 38 4.47 -11.09 -1.85
CA ALA A 38 3.19 -11.57 -1.33
C ALA A 38 3.35 -12.77 -0.37
N LYS A 39 4.32 -13.65 -0.65
CA LYS A 39 4.56 -14.87 0.14
C LYS A 39 5.03 -14.56 1.56
N GLU A 40 6.03 -13.69 1.71
CA GLU A 40 6.67 -13.43 3.00
C GLU A 40 5.71 -12.86 4.07
N PRO A 41 4.90 -11.82 3.79
CA PRO A 41 3.88 -11.34 4.74
C PRO A 41 2.81 -12.39 5.01
N THR A 42 2.42 -13.19 4.00
CA THR A 42 1.43 -14.25 4.18
C THR A 42 1.92 -15.31 5.17
N GLU A 43 3.17 -15.74 5.03
CA GLU A 43 3.79 -16.72 5.93
C GLU A 43 3.90 -16.17 7.36
N PHE A 44 4.30 -14.91 7.52
CA PHE A 44 4.36 -14.25 8.82
C PHE A 44 2.98 -14.17 9.49
N LEU A 45 1.95 -13.73 8.76
CA LEU A 45 0.59 -13.60 9.29
C LEU A 45 0.00 -14.95 9.72
N ILE A 46 0.26 -16.02 8.96
CA ILE A 46 -0.26 -17.34 9.29
C ILE A 46 0.52 -17.96 10.46
N LYS A 47 1.86 -17.93 10.42
CA LYS A 47 2.71 -18.62 11.41
C LYS A 47 2.81 -17.85 12.72
N ASN A 48 3.03 -16.53 12.67
CA ASN A 48 3.33 -15.71 13.85
C ASN A 48 2.05 -15.10 14.44
N CYS A 49 1.13 -14.62 13.59
CA CYS A 49 -0.11 -13.98 14.03
C CYS A 49 -1.31 -14.94 14.11
N LYS A 50 -1.14 -16.21 13.72
CA LYS A 50 -2.16 -17.28 13.81
C LYS A 50 -3.45 -16.99 13.03
N PHE A 51 -3.37 -16.25 11.92
CA PHE A 51 -4.50 -16.06 11.02
C PHE A 51 -4.81 -17.35 10.24
N LYS A 52 -6.11 -17.68 10.08
CA LYS A 52 -6.55 -18.89 9.34
C LYS A 52 -6.26 -18.80 7.83
N TYR A 53 -6.37 -17.60 7.26
CA TYR A 53 -6.13 -17.33 5.85
C TYR A 53 -5.82 -15.83 5.67
N VAL A 54 -5.21 -15.48 4.54
CA VAL A 54 -4.87 -14.10 4.17
C VAL A 54 -5.56 -13.76 2.86
N MET A 55 -6.18 -12.57 2.79
CA MET A 55 -6.80 -12.07 1.57
C MET A 55 -5.77 -11.37 0.69
N THR A 56 -5.24 -12.07 -0.31
CA THR A 56 -4.25 -11.52 -1.26
C THR A 56 -4.78 -10.32 -2.06
N ALA A 57 -6.09 -10.19 -2.21
CA ALA A 57 -6.75 -9.00 -2.77
C ALA A 57 -6.46 -7.69 -2.00
N ARG A 58 -5.83 -7.76 -0.81
CA ARG A 58 -5.39 -6.59 -0.03
C ARG A 58 -3.92 -6.22 -0.26
N PHE A 59 -3.18 -7.00 -1.04
CA PHE A 59 -1.78 -6.72 -1.39
C PHE A 59 -1.61 -5.93 -2.69
N ASN A 60 -2.71 -5.45 -3.27
CA ASN A 60 -2.69 -4.64 -4.49
C ASN A 60 -2.95 -3.15 -4.20
N GLN A 61 -2.71 -2.32 -5.21
CA GLN A 61 -2.90 -0.87 -5.13
C GLN A 61 -4.31 -0.41 -5.51
N ASP A 62 -5.22 -1.33 -5.86
CA ASP A 62 -6.57 -1.01 -6.35
C ASP A 62 -7.36 -0.12 -5.39
N ALA A 63 -7.16 -0.26 -4.08
CA ALA A 63 -7.80 0.59 -3.09
C ALA A 63 -7.38 2.06 -3.23
N LEU A 64 -6.11 2.31 -3.51
CA LEU A 64 -5.58 3.66 -3.75
C LEU A 64 -6.05 4.19 -5.10
N GLU A 65 -6.06 3.36 -6.15
CA GLU A 65 -6.54 3.77 -7.46
C GLU A 65 -8.03 4.16 -7.44
N ARG A 66 -8.86 3.37 -6.73
CA ARG A 66 -10.27 3.68 -6.52
C ARG A 66 -10.44 4.99 -5.74
N PHE A 67 -9.59 5.24 -4.74
CA PHE A 67 -9.58 6.50 -4.01
C PHE A 67 -9.27 7.68 -4.94
N PHE A 68 -8.24 7.57 -5.78
CA PHE A 68 -7.93 8.62 -6.76
C PHE A 68 -9.05 8.81 -7.79
N GLY A 69 -9.73 7.74 -8.19
CA GLY A 69 -10.94 7.81 -9.01
C GLY A 69 -12.05 8.61 -8.34
N LEU A 70 -12.33 8.35 -7.06
CA LEU A 70 -13.33 9.08 -6.28
C LEU A 70 -12.98 10.57 -6.18
N VAL A 71 -11.72 10.90 -5.91
CA VAL A 71 -11.27 12.30 -5.82
C VAL A 71 -11.45 13.02 -7.17
N ARG A 72 -11.05 12.40 -8.28
CA ARG A 72 -11.26 12.96 -9.63
C ARG A 72 -12.73 13.16 -9.95
N GLN A 73 -13.60 12.20 -9.63
CA GLN A 73 -15.05 12.33 -9.82
C GLN A 73 -15.66 13.45 -8.96
N SER A 74 -15.12 13.66 -7.75
CA SER A 74 -15.58 14.71 -6.83
C SER A 74 -15.28 16.12 -7.32
N CYS A 75 -14.33 16.28 -8.25
CA CYS A 75 -13.98 17.55 -8.89
C CYS A 75 -14.87 17.89 -10.11
N GLY A 76 -15.92 17.10 -10.38
CA GLY A 76 -16.83 17.32 -11.50
C GLY A 76 -16.10 17.26 -12.85
N GLY A 77 -16.09 18.38 -13.59
CA GLY A 77 -15.42 18.48 -14.89
C GLY A 77 -13.89 18.66 -14.82
N ASN A 78 -13.32 18.89 -13.63
CA ASN A 78 -11.87 19.03 -13.49
C ASN A 78 -11.21 17.66 -13.24
N THR A 79 -10.80 17.01 -14.31
CA THR A 79 -10.15 15.68 -14.28
C THR A 79 -8.75 15.68 -13.66
N HIS A 80 -8.14 16.86 -13.50
CA HIS A 80 -6.77 17.04 -12.99
C HIS A 80 -6.77 18.11 -11.89
N PRO A 81 -7.17 17.75 -10.66
CA PRO A 81 -7.21 18.71 -9.56
C PRO A 81 -5.80 19.26 -9.26
N GLU A 82 -5.73 20.57 -8.99
CA GLU A 82 -4.53 21.18 -8.44
C GLU A 82 -4.18 20.53 -7.09
N PRO A 83 -2.89 20.38 -6.72
CA PRO A 83 -2.49 19.81 -5.43
C PRO A 83 -3.19 20.42 -4.21
N ARG A 84 -3.51 21.72 -4.22
CA ARG A 84 -4.27 22.38 -3.15
C ARG A 84 -5.69 21.83 -3.01
N VAL A 85 -6.38 21.64 -4.12
CA VAL A 85 -7.74 21.08 -4.19
C VAL A 85 -7.73 19.62 -3.75
N PHE A 86 -6.74 18.84 -4.21
CA PHE A 86 -6.54 17.47 -3.77
C PHE A 86 -6.37 17.38 -2.25
N ALA A 87 -5.52 18.23 -1.66
CA ALA A 87 -5.30 18.24 -0.21
C ALA A 87 -6.55 18.60 0.59
N GLN A 88 -7.35 19.55 0.09
CA GLN A 88 -8.63 19.92 0.72
C GLN A 88 -9.65 18.77 0.65
N LEU A 89 -9.79 18.12 -0.51
CA LEU A 89 -10.67 16.96 -0.69
C LEU A 89 -10.22 15.77 0.17
N PHE A 90 -8.92 15.50 0.23
CA PHE A 90 -8.37 14.44 1.07
C PHE A 90 -8.73 14.66 2.55
N ARG A 91 -8.55 15.88 3.06
CA ARG A 91 -8.94 16.23 4.44
C ARG A 91 -10.44 16.06 4.67
N LEU A 92 -11.26 16.56 3.74
CA LEU A 92 -12.72 16.46 3.83
C LEU A 92 -13.18 15.00 3.84
N LEU A 93 -12.69 14.17 2.92
CA LEU A 93 -13.04 12.75 2.82
C LEU A 93 -12.58 11.96 4.05
N SER A 94 -11.40 12.29 4.60
CA SER A 94 -10.87 11.64 5.81
C SER A 94 -11.76 11.91 7.03
N ILE A 95 -12.25 13.15 7.19
CA ILE A 95 -13.17 13.50 8.27
C ILE A 95 -14.56 12.90 8.01
N TYR A 96 -15.05 12.99 6.77
CA TYR A 96 -16.35 12.45 6.39
C TYR A 96 -16.46 10.94 6.63
N ALA A 97 -15.39 10.19 6.37
CA ALA A 97 -15.33 8.75 6.63
C ALA A 97 -15.47 8.40 8.13
N LEU A 98 -15.10 9.31 9.03
CA LEU A 98 -15.25 9.12 10.48
C LEU A 98 -16.61 9.60 10.99
N VAL A 99 -17.16 10.65 10.39
CA VAL A 99 -18.44 11.25 10.80
C VAL A 99 -19.62 10.43 10.32
N LYS A 100 -19.57 9.92 9.10
CA LYS A 100 -20.66 9.17 8.51
C LYS A 100 -20.39 7.67 8.62
N PRO A 101 -21.17 6.93 9.42
CA PRO A 101 -21.01 5.50 9.52
C PRO A 101 -21.37 4.85 8.19
N VAL A 102 -20.67 3.77 7.84
CA VAL A 102 -20.96 3.00 6.64
C VAL A 102 -22.41 2.50 6.70
N ARG A 103 -23.14 2.58 5.57
CA ARG A 103 -24.54 2.15 5.50
C ARG A 103 -24.65 0.68 5.92
N GLY A 104 -25.38 0.40 7.01
CA GLY A 104 -25.49 -0.93 7.62
C GLY A 104 -24.51 -1.21 8.77
N SER A 105 -23.75 -0.21 9.23
CA SER A 105 -22.94 -0.31 10.45
C SER A 105 -23.83 -0.24 11.70
N ASN A 106 -23.46 -1.00 12.73
CA ASN A 106 -24.11 -0.99 14.05
C ASN A 106 -23.65 0.17 14.95
N ILE A 107 -22.84 1.10 14.42
CA ILE A 107 -22.27 2.22 15.17
C ILE A 107 -22.94 3.52 14.72
N THR A 108 -23.39 4.32 15.68
CA THR A 108 -24.00 5.62 15.44
C THR A 108 -22.88 6.63 15.11
N GLY A 109 -23.03 7.44 14.04
CA GLY A 109 -21.94 8.28 13.52
C GLY A 109 -21.28 9.22 14.54
N GLY A 110 -22.05 9.73 15.50
CA GLY A 110 -21.53 10.56 16.58
C GLY A 110 -20.65 9.80 17.59
N GLU A 111 -20.88 8.50 17.78
CA GLU A 111 -20.14 7.70 18.77
C GLU A 111 -18.68 7.51 18.34
N MET A 112 -18.42 7.25 17.06
CA MET A 112 -17.05 7.03 16.56
C MET A 112 -16.17 8.28 16.74
N ILE A 113 -16.69 9.47 16.44
CA ILE A 113 -15.98 10.73 16.69
C ILE A 113 -15.78 10.95 18.19
N ASN A 114 -16.83 10.73 18.99
CA ASN A 114 -16.74 10.90 20.44
C ASN A 114 -15.71 9.95 21.06
N THR A 115 -15.60 8.71 20.60
CA THR A 115 -14.56 7.78 21.04
C THR A 115 -13.17 8.31 20.67
N LEU A 116 -12.96 8.80 19.43
CA LEU A 116 -11.68 9.36 18.99
C LEU A 116 -11.28 10.63 19.75
N LEU A 117 -12.23 11.52 20.05
CA LEU A 117 -11.98 12.75 20.80
C LEU A 117 -11.77 12.50 22.30
N ASN A 118 -12.41 11.46 22.85
CA ASN A 118 -12.31 11.09 24.26
C ASN A 118 -11.19 10.09 24.57
N LEU A 119 -10.25 9.83 23.65
CA LEU A 119 -9.04 9.01 23.83
C LEU A 119 -8.05 9.53 24.92
N LYS A 120 -8.50 10.39 25.85
CA LYS A 120 -7.75 10.80 27.05
C LYS A 120 -7.22 9.61 27.86
N ASP A 121 -7.83 8.44 27.74
CA ASP A 121 -7.45 7.21 28.46
C ASP A 121 -6.14 6.55 27.98
N LEU A 122 -5.65 6.84 26.77
CA LEU A 122 -4.30 6.39 26.39
C LEU A 122 -3.19 7.19 27.10
N ASN A 123 -3.49 8.44 27.46
CA ASN A 123 -2.54 9.29 28.17
C ASN A 123 -2.47 9.01 29.67
N SER A 124 -3.51 8.41 30.26
CA SER A 124 -3.52 8.00 31.67
C SER A 124 -2.74 6.71 31.91
N CYS A 125 -2.79 5.75 30.97
CA CYS A 125 -2.03 4.50 31.04
C CYS A 125 -0.51 4.75 31.14
N SER A 126 0.03 5.62 30.27
CA SER A 126 1.47 5.99 30.29
C SER A 126 1.93 6.71 31.57
N LYS A 127 1.03 7.42 32.26
CA LYS A 127 1.33 8.12 33.52
C LYS A 127 1.29 7.18 34.72
N GLN A 128 0.39 6.20 34.70
CA GLN A 128 0.27 5.18 35.75
C GLN A 128 1.48 4.25 35.75
N GLU A 129 1.89 3.77 34.58
CA GLU A 129 3.09 2.92 34.41
C GLU A 129 4.38 3.64 34.83
N ARG A 130 4.50 4.95 34.54
CA ARG A 130 5.64 5.77 34.99
C ARG A 130 5.67 5.97 36.51
N LYS A 131 4.52 6.09 37.16
CA LYS A 131 4.42 6.21 38.63
C LYS A 131 4.75 4.88 39.32
N GLU A 132 4.26 3.76 38.81
CA GLU A 132 4.59 2.43 39.33
C GLU A 132 6.07 2.08 39.13
N ALA A 133 6.67 2.44 37.99
CA ALA A 133 8.11 2.27 37.76
C ALA A 133 8.98 3.15 38.66
N LEU A 134 8.51 4.35 39.05
CA LEU A 134 9.20 5.20 40.02
C LEU A 134 9.08 4.62 41.44
N SER A 135 7.91 4.12 41.81
CA SER A 135 7.67 3.53 43.14
C SER A 135 8.49 2.25 43.37
N LYS A 136 8.71 1.44 42.34
CA LYS A 136 9.57 0.24 42.41
C LYS A 136 11.07 0.54 42.45
N LYS A 137 11.48 1.78 42.16
CA LYS A 137 12.88 2.22 42.28
C LYS A 137 13.19 2.89 43.62
N LEU A 138 12.17 3.18 44.42
CA LEU A 138 12.28 3.77 45.75
C LEU A 138 12.12 2.74 46.89
N CYS A 139 11.88 1.47 46.58
CA CYS A 139 12.02 0.31 47.46
C CYS A 139 13.20 -0.52 46.98
#